data_AF-A0A6P6XXU3-F1
#
_entry.id   AF-A0A6P6XXU3-F1
#
_cell.length_a   1.000
_cell.length_b   1.000
_cell.length_c   1.000
_cell.angle_alpha   90.00
_cell.angle_beta   90.00
_cell.angle_gamma   90.00
#
_symmetry.space_group_name_H-M   'P 1'
#
loop_
_entity.id
_entity.type
_entity.pdbx_description
1 polymer ?
#
loop_
_entity_poly.entity_id
_entity_poly.type
_entity_poly.pdbx_seq_one_letter_code
_entity_poly.pdbx_strand_id
1 'polypeptide(L)'
;MSNRTKGNVKPSNSERASRLLTTNKFLSFSEASKNLSSVYKATDGAGGGGGNSRQNDSITASAFDCEISSDFQQIFKHMAKKDVNTKIKALEEFVELCRQKNQNELLSIARFWFRLYRKLANSLEWNIRNASHETQYRFISSIDKNLIQE
;
A
#
# COMPACT_ATOMS: atom_id res chain seq x y z
N MET A 1 -27.54 -17.55 -52.97
CA MET A 1 -27.81 -17.08 -51.60
C MET A 1 -26.71 -17.64 -50.70
N SER A 2 -25.76 -16.80 -50.31
CA SER A 2 -24.51 -17.23 -49.69
C SER A 2 -24.68 -17.39 -48.17
N ASN A 3 -24.60 -18.63 -47.68
CA ASN A 3 -24.72 -18.94 -46.26
C ASN A 3 -23.36 -18.64 -45.56
N ARG A 4 -23.28 -17.50 -44.86
CA ARG A 4 -22.11 -17.13 -44.04
C ARG A 4 -22.24 -17.78 -42.65
N THR A 5 -21.70 -18.99 -42.46
CA THR A 5 -21.51 -19.56 -41.11
C THR A 5 -20.17 -19.11 -40.54
N LYS A 6 -20.18 -18.06 -39.70
CA LYS A 6 -19.03 -17.64 -38.90
C LYS A 6 -18.64 -18.75 -37.92
N GLY A 7 -17.56 -19.48 -38.22
CA GLY A 7 -16.47 -19.74 -37.27
C GLY A 7 -16.68 -20.56 -35.98
N ASN A 8 -17.80 -21.21 -35.72
CA ASN A 8 -17.95 -22.08 -34.54
C ASN A 8 -18.33 -23.52 -34.93
N VAL A 9 -17.34 -24.31 -35.35
CA VAL A 9 -17.51 -25.74 -35.75
C VAL A 9 -17.27 -26.70 -34.58
N LYS A 10 -17.47 -26.25 -33.33
CA LYS A 10 -17.45 -27.16 -32.18
C LYS A 10 -18.53 -26.76 -31.19
N PRO A 11 -19.50 -27.64 -30.86
CA PRO A 11 -20.41 -27.38 -29.76
C PRO A 11 -19.57 -27.27 -28.47
N SER A 12 -19.76 -26.19 -27.73
CA SER A 12 -19.14 -26.03 -26.42
C SER A 12 -19.50 -27.24 -25.55
N ASN A 13 -18.49 -27.97 -25.09
CA ASN A 13 -18.68 -29.11 -24.20
C ASN A 13 -19.02 -28.59 -22.78
N SER A 14 -20.26 -28.17 -22.61
CA SER A 14 -20.82 -27.61 -21.39
C SER A 14 -20.81 -28.61 -20.23
N GLU A 15 -20.86 -29.91 -20.51
CA GLU A 15 -20.77 -30.98 -19.50
C GLU A 15 -19.38 -31.04 -18.86
N ARG A 16 -18.31 -30.89 -19.65
CA ARG A 16 -16.94 -30.83 -19.11
C ARG A 16 -16.72 -29.54 -18.31
N ALA A 17 -17.32 -28.43 -18.74
CA ALA A 17 -17.25 -27.16 -18.02
C ALA A 17 -18.04 -27.19 -16.70
N SER A 18 -19.23 -27.81 -16.67
CA SER A 18 -20.02 -27.94 -15.44
C SER A 18 -19.37 -28.88 -14.43
N ARG A 19 -18.73 -29.97 -14.88
CA ARG A 19 -17.93 -30.84 -14.00
C ARG A 19 -16.75 -30.10 -13.36
N LEU A 20 -16.05 -29.24 -14.10
CA LEU A 20 -14.97 -28.42 -13.53
C LEU A 20 -15.47 -27.45 -12.46
N LEU A 21 -16.69 -26.91 -12.59
CA LEU A 21 -17.31 -26.05 -11.59
C LEU A 21 -17.82 -26.81 -10.36
N THR A 22 -18.20 -28.08 -10.51
CA THR A 22 -18.65 -28.90 -9.37
C THR A 22 -17.49 -29.59 -8.64
N THR A 23 -16.39 -29.92 -9.34
CA THR A 23 -15.20 -30.52 -8.71
C THR A 23 -14.31 -29.49 -8.03
N ASN A 24 -14.23 -28.27 -8.57
CA ASN A 24 -13.53 -27.18 -7.92
C ASN A 24 -14.54 -26.45 -7.03
N LYS A 25 -14.39 -26.58 -5.70
CA LYS A 25 -15.16 -25.80 -4.73
C LYS A 25 -15.10 -24.34 -5.18
N PHE A 26 -16.23 -23.79 -5.62
CA PHE A 26 -16.34 -22.39 -5.98
C PHE A 26 -16.00 -21.56 -4.75
N LEU A 27 -14.78 -21.06 -4.70
CA LEU A 27 -14.34 -20.14 -3.66
C LEU A 27 -15.02 -18.82 -3.98
N SER A 28 -16.05 -18.48 -3.21
CA SER A 28 -16.62 -17.13 -3.22
C SER A 28 -15.49 -16.11 -3.10
N PHE A 29 -15.59 -14.98 -3.79
CA PHE A 29 -14.60 -13.90 -3.71
C PHE A 29 -14.28 -13.48 -2.26
N SER A 30 -15.24 -13.66 -1.34
CA SER A 30 -15.05 -13.44 0.10
C SER A 30 -14.16 -14.50 0.78
N GLU A 31 -14.18 -15.75 0.32
CA GLU A 31 -13.38 -16.85 0.87
C GLU A 31 -11.98 -16.90 0.25
N ALA A 32 -11.88 -16.58 -1.04
CA ALA A 32 -10.62 -16.48 -1.77
C ALA A 32 -9.74 -15.33 -1.26
N SER A 33 -10.33 -14.18 -0.91
CA SER A 33 -9.59 -13.05 -0.33
C SER A 33 -9.01 -13.33 1.06
N LYS A 34 -9.63 -14.22 1.84
CA LYS A 34 -9.11 -14.63 3.15
C LYS A 34 -7.86 -15.51 3.01
N ASN A 35 -7.88 -16.48 2.10
CA ASN A 35 -6.78 -17.44 1.91
C ASN A 35 -5.65 -16.92 1.00
N LEU A 36 -5.94 -16.03 0.04
CA LEU A 36 -4.93 -15.47 -0.88
C LEU A 36 -4.07 -14.37 -0.23
N SER A 37 -4.46 -13.86 0.94
CA SER A 37 -3.71 -12.85 1.70
C SER A 37 -2.32 -13.33 2.15
N SER A 38 -2.06 -14.64 2.12
CA SER A 38 -0.77 -15.21 2.53
C SER A 38 0.27 -15.35 1.42
N VAL A 39 -0.09 -15.29 0.12
CA VAL A 39 0.88 -15.71 -0.92
C VAL A 39 1.11 -14.68 -2.03
N TYR A 40 0.12 -13.91 -2.51
CA TYR A 40 0.40 -12.96 -3.60
C TYR A 40 -0.47 -11.69 -3.55
N LYS A 41 0.14 -10.58 -3.10
CA LYS A 41 -0.22 -9.24 -3.60
C LYS A 41 0.31 -9.11 -5.03
N ALA A 42 -0.46 -9.55 -6.01
CA ALA A 42 -0.23 -9.20 -7.41
C ALA A 42 -1.14 -8.03 -7.78
N THR A 43 -0.51 -6.98 -8.29
CA THR A 43 -1.12 -5.76 -8.79
C THR A 43 -1.71 -5.98 -10.18
N ASP A 44 -2.79 -5.25 -10.46
CA ASP A 44 -3.23 -4.76 -11.77
C ASP A 44 -3.81 -5.73 -12.82
N GLY A 45 -5.11 -5.51 -13.09
CA GLY A 45 -5.56 -5.11 -14.43
C GLY A 45 -6.35 -6.11 -15.27
N ALA A 46 -7.69 -6.07 -15.19
CA ALA A 46 -8.59 -5.84 -16.35
C ALA A 46 -10.06 -6.23 -16.06
N GLY A 47 -10.99 -5.28 -16.25
CA GLY A 47 -12.32 -5.59 -16.77
C GLY A 47 -13.54 -5.52 -15.82
N GLY A 48 -14.04 -4.30 -15.58
CA GLY A 48 -15.47 -3.98 -15.65
C GLY A 48 -16.40 -4.38 -14.50
N GLY A 49 -16.88 -3.39 -13.74
CA GLY A 49 -18.08 -3.54 -12.89
C GLY A 49 -18.04 -2.60 -11.68
N GLY A 50 -18.76 -1.48 -11.76
CA GLY A 50 -18.75 -0.41 -10.78
C GLY A 50 -19.16 -0.85 -9.37
N GLY A 51 -18.38 -0.39 -8.40
CA GLY A 51 -18.64 -0.49 -6.97
C GLY A 51 -17.46 0.13 -6.23
N ASN A 52 -17.65 1.31 -5.65
CA ASN A 52 -16.65 2.08 -4.90
C ASN A 52 -16.03 1.26 -3.74
N SER A 53 -15.02 0.44 -4.01
CA SER A 53 -14.14 -0.08 -2.97
C SER A 53 -12.93 0.85 -2.89
N ARG A 54 -13.03 1.79 -1.95
CA ARG A 54 -11.92 2.63 -1.52
C ARG A 54 -10.77 1.69 -1.16
N GLN A 55 -9.76 1.61 -2.04
CA GLN A 55 -8.46 1.02 -1.74
C GLN A 55 -7.71 1.96 -0.77
N ASN A 56 -8.26 2.15 0.43
CA ASN A 56 -7.61 2.79 1.55
C ASN A 56 -7.94 1.92 2.78
N ASP A 57 -6.94 1.63 3.60
CA ASP A 57 -7.07 1.05 4.95
C ASP A 57 -6.99 -0.46 5.20
N SER A 58 -6.26 -1.24 4.39
CA SER A 58 -5.79 -2.57 4.84
C SER A 58 -4.26 -2.68 5.00
N ILE A 59 -3.51 -1.59 4.84
CA ILE A 59 -2.07 -1.54 5.17
C ILE A 59 -1.85 -0.83 6.51
N THR A 60 -2.86 -0.12 7.00
CA THR A 60 -2.79 0.83 8.11
C THR A 60 -3.27 0.26 9.45
N ALA A 61 -3.69 -1.01 9.51
CA ALA A 61 -4.10 -1.64 10.77
C ALA A 61 -3.10 -2.72 11.17
N SER A 62 -2.94 -3.77 10.37
CA SER A 62 -2.16 -4.97 10.76
C SER A 62 -0.63 -4.82 10.78
N ALA A 63 -0.08 -3.66 10.42
CA ALA A 63 1.37 -3.41 10.37
C ALA A 63 1.88 -2.53 11.53
N PHE A 64 0.99 -2.01 12.37
CA PHE A 64 1.35 -1.16 13.50
C PHE A 64 1.53 -1.94 14.81
N ASP A 65 1.11 -3.20 14.85
CA ASP A 65 0.52 -3.71 16.10
C ASP A 65 1.45 -4.30 17.17
N CYS A 66 2.79 -4.27 17.08
CA CYS A 66 3.62 -4.72 18.23
C CYS A 66 4.98 -4.06 18.44
N GLU A 67 5.67 -3.54 17.42
CA GLU A 67 7.10 -3.16 17.56
C GLU A 67 7.40 -1.65 17.48
N ILE A 68 6.39 -0.82 17.21
CA ILE A 68 6.58 0.62 16.95
C ILE A 68 6.04 1.43 18.13
N SER A 69 6.85 2.36 18.67
CA SER A 69 6.43 3.31 19.72
C SER A 69 5.13 4.02 19.32
N SER A 70 4.20 4.19 20.28
CA SER A 70 2.88 4.78 20.04
C SER A 70 2.95 6.15 19.37
N ASP A 71 3.98 6.93 19.70
CA ASP A 71 4.23 8.27 19.17
C ASP A 71 4.39 8.24 17.64
N PHE A 72 5.21 7.30 17.14
CA PHE A 72 5.42 7.13 15.70
C PHE A 72 4.14 6.67 14.99
N GLN A 73 3.37 5.78 15.62
CA GLN A 73 2.11 5.31 15.04
C GLN A 73 1.12 6.46 14.83
N GLN A 74 0.99 7.35 15.82
CA GLN A 74 0.09 8.49 15.75
C GLN A 74 0.51 9.46 14.64
N ILE A 75 1.80 9.79 14.57
CA ILE A 75 2.37 10.66 13.54
C ILE A 75 2.14 10.08 12.14
N PHE A 76 2.39 8.78 11.95
CA PHE A 76 2.16 8.12 10.67
C PHE A 76 0.68 8.08 10.28
N LYS A 77 -0.24 7.92 11.24
CA LYS A 77 -1.68 8.06 11.00
C LYS A 77 -2.04 9.48 10.55
N HIS A 78 -1.38 10.50 11.09
CA HIS A 78 -1.59 11.89 10.67
C HIS A 78 -1.07 12.16 9.25
N MET A 79 0.08 11.61 8.87
CA MET A 79 0.61 11.69 7.50
C MET A 79 -0.26 10.97 6.46
N ALA A 80 -1.02 9.96 6.88
CA ALA A 80 -1.92 9.20 6.00
C ALA A 80 -3.26 9.90 5.73
N LYS A 81 -3.56 11.03 6.40
CA LYS A 81 -4.79 11.81 6.19
C LYS A 81 -4.83 12.44 4.78
N LYS A 82 -5.93 13.12 4.42
CA LYS A 82 -6.04 13.82 3.13
C LYS A 82 -5.54 15.27 3.18
N ASP A 83 -5.68 15.92 4.33
CA ASP A 83 -5.42 17.35 4.49
C ASP A 83 -3.93 17.69 4.37
N VAL A 84 -3.61 18.65 3.50
CA VAL A 84 -2.23 19.06 3.17
C VAL A 84 -1.49 19.57 4.40
N ASN A 85 -2.07 20.53 5.12
CA ASN A 85 -1.44 21.15 6.28
C ASN A 85 -1.21 20.13 7.41
N THR A 86 -2.12 19.17 7.58
CA THR A 86 -1.96 18.11 8.59
C THR A 86 -0.80 17.19 8.25
N LYS A 87 -0.58 16.87 6.97
CA LYS A 87 0.58 16.09 6.55
C LYS A 87 1.90 16.81 6.78
N ILE A 88 1.95 18.09 6.44
CA ILE A 88 3.18 18.89 6.60
C ILE A 88 3.55 18.99 8.08
N LYS A 89 2.57 19.32 8.95
CA LYS A 89 2.81 19.33 10.40
C LYS A 89 3.26 17.98 10.94
N ALA A 90 2.62 16.89 10.49
CA ALA A 90 3.03 15.55 10.91
C ALA A 90 4.46 15.20 10.43
N LEU A 91 4.89 15.69 9.27
CA LEU A 91 6.25 15.54 8.77
C LEU A 91 7.27 16.31 9.62
N GLU A 92 6.91 17.50 10.09
CA GLU A 92 7.74 18.30 11.01
C GLU A 92 7.85 17.62 12.39
N GLU A 93 6.72 17.22 12.98
CA GLU A 93 6.67 16.48 14.25
C GLU A 93 7.49 15.18 14.19
N PHE A 94 7.47 14.48 13.05
CA PHE A 94 8.28 13.28 12.85
C PHE A 94 9.78 13.55 12.93
N VAL A 95 10.25 14.64 12.32
CA VAL A 95 11.67 15.04 12.38
C VAL A 95 12.09 15.32 13.81
N GLU A 96 11.24 16.01 14.57
CA GLU A 96 11.49 16.30 15.99
C GLU A 96 11.57 15.02 16.81
N LEU A 97 10.65 14.08 16.58
CA LEU A 97 10.66 12.78 17.23
C LEU A 97 11.92 11.98 16.88
N CYS A 98 12.37 12.02 15.63
CA CYS A 98 13.58 11.31 15.20
C CYS A 98 14.84 11.81 15.91
N ARG A 99 14.90 13.08 16.30
CA ARG A 99 16.02 13.66 17.06
C ARG A 99 16.09 13.18 18.51
N GLN A 100 14.94 12.79 19.07
CA GLN A 100 14.82 12.38 20.47
C GLN A 100 15.02 10.88 20.67
N LYS A 101 14.75 10.07 19.63
CA LYS A 101 14.75 8.60 19.73
C LYS A 101 16.10 7.98 19.37
N ASN A 102 16.32 6.75 19.84
CA ASN A 102 17.53 6.00 19.60
C ASN A 102 17.62 5.49 18.15
N GLN A 103 18.84 5.30 17.64
CA GLN A 103 19.09 4.77 16.29
C GLN A 103 18.40 3.42 16.03
N ASN A 104 18.38 2.52 17.02
CA ASN A 104 17.72 1.21 16.90
C ASN A 104 16.20 1.34 16.67
N GLU A 105 15.55 2.31 17.31
CA GLU A 105 14.14 2.59 17.11
C GLU A 105 13.87 3.22 15.74
N LEU A 106 14.78 4.06 15.24
CA LEU A 106 14.69 4.61 13.89
C LEU A 106 14.85 3.51 12.82
N LEU A 107 15.74 2.55 13.06
CA LEU A 107 15.93 1.40 12.16
C LEU A 107 14.69 0.49 12.12
N SER A 108 14.01 0.29 13.25
CA SER A 108 12.78 -0.54 13.27
C SER A 108 11.65 0.09 12.45
N ILE A 109 11.53 1.42 12.45
CA ILE A 109 10.52 2.14 11.65
C ILE A 109 10.95 2.41 10.20
N ALA A 110 12.23 2.26 9.86
CA ALA A 110 12.79 2.69 8.58
C ALA A 110 12.05 2.08 7.37
N ARG A 111 11.79 0.77 7.41
CA ARG A 111 11.06 0.08 6.34
C ARG A 111 9.66 0.65 6.14
N PHE A 112 9.01 1.06 7.21
CA PHE A 112 7.69 1.67 7.15
C PHE A 112 7.76 3.10 6.61
N TRP A 113 8.69 3.91 7.14
CA TRP A 113 8.93 5.26 6.68
C TRP A 113 9.21 5.32 5.18
N PHE A 114 10.10 4.48 4.63
CA PHE A 114 10.42 4.51 3.20
C PHE A 114 9.22 4.20 2.29
N ARG A 115 8.28 3.34 2.74
CA ARG A 115 7.04 3.07 2.01
C ARG A 115 6.11 4.27 2.01
N LEU A 116 6.03 4.98 3.14
CA LEU A 116 5.21 6.18 3.27
C LEU A 116 5.82 7.35 2.50
N TYR A 117 7.13 7.57 2.64
CA TYR A 117 7.92 8.54 1.89
C TYR A 117 7.72 8.38 0.39
N ARG A 118 7.78 7.16 -0.17
CA ARG A 118 7.51 6.93 -1.60
C ARG A 118 6.15 7.49 -2.03
N LYS A 119 5.12 7.36 -1.19
CA LYS A 119 3.79 7.91 -1.50
C LYS A 119 3.77 9.43 -1.41
N LEU A 120 4.40 10.00 -0.38
CA LEU A 120 4.40 11.44 -0.15
C LEU A 120 5.27 12.19 -1.16
N ALA A 121 6.41 11.63 -1.57
CA ALA A 121 7.28 12.17 -2.61
C ALA A 121 6.61 12.26 -3.99
N ASN A 122 5.60 11.40 -4.25
CA ASN A 122 4.80 11.41 -5.49
C ASN A 122 3.46 12.16 -5.32
N SER A 123 3.32 12.97 -4.28
CA SER A 123 2.15 13.84 -4.07
C SER A 123 1.98 14.84 -5.21
N LEU A 124 0.73 15.16 -5.58
CA LEU A 124 0.41 16.23 -6.53
C LEU A 124 0.78 17.61 -5.98
N GLU A 125 0.62 17.82 -4.68
CA GLU A 125 0.97 19.06 -3.99
C GLU A 125 2.49 19.19 -3.83
N TRP A 126 3.05 20.31 -4.30
CA TRP A 126 4.48 20.58 -4.24
C TRP A 126 4.99 20.74 -2.80
N ASN A 127 4.18 21.37 -1.93
CA ASN A 127 4.51 21.56 -0.52
C ASN A 127 4.77 20.22 0.20
N ILE A 128 3.92 19.22 -0.06
CA ILE A 128 4.07 17.88 0.53
C ILE A 128 5.35 17.23 0.00
N ARG A 129 5.64 17.35 -1.32
CA ARG A 129 6.86 16.78 -1.89
C ARG A 129 8.11 17.40 -1.26
N ASN A 130 8.17 18.73 -1.20
CA ASN A 130 9.29 19.45 -0.61
C ASN A 130 9.51 19.06 0.85
N ALA A 131 8.45 19.09 1.67
CA ALA A 131 8.51 18.67 3.07
C ALA A 131 8.94 17.21 3.21
N SER A 132 8.48 16.31 2.32
CA SER A 132 8.85 14.88 2.38
C SER A 132 10.32 14.65 2.08
N HIS A 133 10.88 15.34 1.10
CA HIS A 133 12.32 15.26 0.79
C HIS A 133 13.18 15.79 1.93
N GLU A 134 12.77 16.92 2.51
CA GLU A 134 13.45 17.49 3.68
C GLU A 134 13.40 16.53 4.89
N THR A 135 12.23 15.96 5.18
CA THR A 135 12.07 14.97 6.25
C THR A 135 12.91 13.71 5.99
N GLN A 136 12.97 13.22 4.74
CA GLN A 136 13.80 12.07 4.37
C GLN A 136 15.29 12.34 4.63
N TYR A 137 15.77 13.51 4.23
CA TYR A 137 17.14 13.93 4.47
C TYR A 137 17.47 13.94 5.96
N ARG A 138 16.59 14.55 6.78
CA ARG A 138 16.75 14.61 8.24
C ARG A 138 16.63 13.25 8.93
N PHE A 139 15.78 12.37 8.41
CA PHE A 139 15.63 11.01 8.93
C PHE A 139 16.92 10.19 8.72
N ILE A 140 17.46 10.20 7.51
CA ILE A 140 18.72 9.52 7.19
C ILE A 140 19.86 10.09 8.05
N SER A 141 19.95 11.42 8.12
CA SER A 141 20.87 12.16 8.98
C SER A 141 20.80 11.76 10.47
N SER A 142 19.62 11.40 10.95
CA SER A 142 19.42 10.96 12.33
C SER A 142 19.86 9.50 12.56
N ILE A 143 19.84 8.66 11.52
CA ILE A 143 20.32 7.28 11.56
C ILE A 143 21.84 7.23 11.41
N ASP A 144 22.38 7.94 10.42
CA ASP A 144 23.81 7.97 10.15
C ASP A 144 24.36 9.37 10.43
N LYS A 145 24.85 9.53 11.67
CA LYS A 145 25.43 10.78 12.15
C LYS A 145 26.71 11.18 11.40
N ASN A 146 27.33 10.25 10.67
CA ASN A 146 28.54 10.52 9.89
C ASN A 146 28.23 11.07 8.49
N LEU A 147 26.97 11.03 8.04
CA LEU A 147 26.59 11.47 6.71
C LEU A 147 26.59 13.01 6.54
N ILE A 148 26.67 13.76 7.64
CA ILE A 148 26.57 15.24 7.68
C ILE A 148 27.90 15.90 8.13
N GLN A 149 29.01 15.17 8.11
CA GLN A 149 30.32 15.80 8.31
C GLN A 149 30.75 16.50 7.01
N GLU A 150 30.30 17.75 6.85
CA GLU A 150 31.01 18.77 6.05
C GLU A 150 31.77 19.72 6.97
#